data_AF-D6PLB0-F1
#
_entry.id   AF-D6PLB0-F1
#
_cell.length_a   1.000
_cell.length_b   1.000
_cell.length_c   1.000
_cell.angle_alpha   90.00
_cell.angle_beta   90.00
_cell.angle_gamma   90.00
#
_symmetry.space_group_name_H-M   'P 1'
#
loop_
_entity.id
_entity.type
_entity.pdbx_description
1 polymer ?
#
loop_
_entity_poly.entity_id
_entity_poly.type
_entity_poly.pdbx_seq_one_letter_code
_entity_poly.pdbx_strand_id
1 'polypeptide(L)'
;MQELLEEREQAIALSINDPLNSGFELEPWTRARALLSESDELLILGGNRAGKTDFAAKYVVETMCAKDKCNVWCLHSTLPSSIEMQQPVIRRYLPPEWRDIGKQGKTTNVRWTDKGGFSDQVFILPNGSRCRFLNYSMLESVFEGANLI
;
A
#
# COMPACT_ATOMS: atom_id res chain seq x y z
N MET A 1 -0.63 -26.22 -27.04
CA MET A 1 0.55 -26.25 -26.12
C MET A 1 1.27 -24.91 -26.14
N GLN A 2 1.53 -24.32 -27.31
CA GLN A 2 2.16 -22.99 -27.43
C GLN A 2 1.28 -21.85 -26.88
N GLU A 3 -0.02 -21.87 -27.19
CA GLU A 3 -1.00 -20.92 -26.65
C GLU A 3 -1.05 -20.89 -25.11
N LEU A 4 -1.10 -22.06 -24.46
CA LEU A 4 -1.08 -22.18 -23.00
C LEU A 4 0.21 -21.61 -22.36
N LEU A 5 1.35 -21.72 -23.06
CA LEU A 5 2.61 -21.15 -22.59
C LEU A 5 2.59 -19.62 -22.68
N GLU A 6 2.08 -19.08 -23.78
CA GLU A 6 1.93 -17.64 -23.99
C GLU A 6 0.96 -17.03 -22.96
N GLU A 7 -0.18 -17.67 -22.71
CA GLU A 7 -1.14 -17.24 -21.68
C GLU A 7 -0.51 -17.23 -20.28
N ARG A 8 0.27 -18.25 -19.95
CA ARG A 8 0.98 -18.33 -18.67
C ARG A 8 2.00 -17.20 -18.54
N GLU A 9 2.80 -16.93 -19.57
CA GLU A 9 3.80 -15.87 -19.57
C GLU A 9 3.15 -14.48 -19.43
N GLN A 10 2.02 -14.27 -20.12
CA GLN A 10 1.23 -13.05 -19.98
C GLN A 10 0.69 -12.88 -18.56
N ALA A 11 0.14 -13.94 -17.96
CA ALA A 11 -0.35 -13.90 -16.59
C ALA A 11 0.77 -13.58 -15.58
N ILE A 12 1.96 -14.16 -15.77
CA ILE A 12 3.13 -13.86 -14.95
C ILE A 12 3.53 -12.39 -15.12
N ALA A 13 3.67 -11.91 -16.35
CA ALA A 13 4.05 -10.51 -16.63
C ALA A 13 3.04 -9.52 -16.02
N LEU A 14 1.73 -9.84 -16.12
CA LEU A 14 0.67 -9.03 -15.54
C LEU A 14 0.71 -9.05 -14.00
N SER A 15 0.94 -10.21 -13.37
CA SER A 15 1.06 -10.32 -11.92
C SER A 15 2.27 -9.56 -11.34
N ILE A 16 3.34 -9.41 -12.14
CA ILE A 16 4.53 -8.65 -11.76
C ILE A 16 4.27 -7.15 -11.93
N ASN A 17 3.64 -6.75 -13.05
CA ASN A 17 3.39 -5.35 -13.34
C ASN A 17 2.28 -4.78 -12.44
N ASP A 18 1.18 -5.51 -12.30
CA ASP A 18 0.01 -5.15 -11.51
C ASP A 18 -0.34 -6.23 -10.46
N PRO A 19 0.44 -6.31 -9.36
CA PRO A 19 0.17 -7.25 -8.27
C PRO A 19 -1.15 -6.98 -7.53
N LEU A 20 -1.73 -5.78 -7.68
CA LEU A 20 -3.01 -5.44 -7.05
C LEU A 20 -4.14 -6.26 -7.67
N ASN A 21 -4.27 -6.18 -9.00
CA ASN A 21 -5.38 -6.79 -9.72
C ASN A 21 -5.08 -8.21 -10.19
N SER A 22 -3.81 -8.53 -10.49
CA SER A 22 -3.41 -9.81 -11.10
C SER A 22 -2.41 -10.60 -10.25
N GLY A 23 -2.14 -10.15 -9.03
CA GLY A 23 -1.29 -10.86 -8.10
C GLY A 23 -1.96 -12.09 -7.49
N PHE A 24 -1.15 -13.00 -6.96
CA PHE A 24 -1.62 -14.15 -6.21
C PHE A 24 -2.06 -13.74 -4.79
N GLU A 25 -3.22 -14.24 -4.35
CA GLU A 25 -3.71 -14.07 -2.97
C GLU A 25 -3.60 -15.37 -2.17
N LEU A 26 -3.14 -15.26 -0.93
CA LEU A 26 -3.11 -16.37 0.01
C LEU A 26 -4.50 -16.56 0.62
N GLU A 27 -4.93 -17.81 0.83
CA GLU A 27 -6.23 -18.13 1.45
C GLU A 27 -6.47 -17.39 2.78
N PRO A 28 -5.47 -17.24 3.69
CA PRO A 28 -5.63 -16.46 4.91
C PRO A 28 -5.99 -14.98 4.70
N TRP A 29 -5.72 -14.41 3.52
CA TRP A 29 -6.07 -13.02 3.21
C TRP A 29 -7.58 -12.85 3.08
N THR A 30 -8.26 -13.81 2.46
CA THR A 30 -9.73 -13.82 2.36
C THR A 30 -10.36 -13.87 3.75
N ARG A 31 -9.81 -14.72 4.63
CA ARG A 31 -10.23 -14.78 6.03
C ARG A 31 -9.98 -13.47 6.78
N ALA A 32 -8.82 -12.85 6.57
CA ALA A 32 -8.49 -11.56 7.17
C ALA A 32 -9.47 -10.45 6.73
N ARG A 33 -9.85 -10.40 5.45
CA ARG A 33 -10.87 -9.47 4.93
C ARG A 33 -12.24 -9.70 5.58
N ALA A 34 -12.66 -10.97 5.70
CA ALA A 34 -13.93 -11.32 6.33
C ALA A 34 -13.98 -10.84 7.79
N LEU A 35 -12.94 -11.13 8.57
CA LEU A 35 -12.84 -10.67 9.97
C LEU A 35 -12.85 -9.15 10.09
N LEU A 36 -12.12 -8.45 9.22
CA LEU A 36 -12.07 -6.98 9.20
C LEU A 36 -13.38 -6.34 8.71
N SER A 37 -14.22 -7.07 7.97
CA SER A 37 -15.57 -6.58 7.62
C SER A 37 -16.55 -6.62 8.80
N GLU A 38 -16.25 -7.44 9.81
CA GLU A 38 -17.07 -7.64 11.01
C GLU A 38 -16.49 -6.94 12.25
N SER A 39 -15.28 -6.37 12.16
CA SER A 39 -14.53 -5.80 13.28
C SER A 39 -13.87 -4.48 12.91
N ASP A 40 -13.76 -3.55 13.85
CA ASP A 40 -13.05 -2.28 13.64
C ASP A 40 -11.52 -2.45 13.60
N GLU A 41 -11.00 -3.51 14.21
CA GLU A 41 -9.58 -3.79 14.35
C GLU A 41 -9.26 -5.25 14.01
N LEU A 42 -8.09 -5.47 13.41
CA LEU A 42 -7.58 -6.79 13.09
C LEU A 42 -6.11 -6.93 13.49
N LEU A 43 -5.82 -7.94 14.31
CA LEU A 43 -4.46 -8.33 14.66
C LEU A 43 -4.04 -9.56 13.86
N ILE A 44 -2.98 -9.43 13.06
CA ILE A 44 -2.43 -10.52 12.25
C ILE A 44 -1.07 -10.93 12.82
N LEU A 45 -0.99 -12.13 13.37
CA LEU A 45 0.23 -12.71 13.94
C LEU A 45 0.77 -13.83 13.05
N GLY A 46 2.09 -14.02 13.06
CA GLY A 46 2.75 -15.11 12.34
C GLY A 46 4.23 -14.86 12.08
N GLY A 47 4.94 -15.85 11.54
CA GLY A 47 6.39 -15.76 11.26
C GLY A 47 6.76 -14.76 10.16
N ASN A 48 8.04 -14.44 10.05
CA ASN A 48 8.57 -13.62 8.96
C ASN A 48 8.25 -14.25 7.60
N ARG A 49 7.94 -13.42 6.60
CA ARG A 49 7.56 -13.85 5.23
C ARG A 49 6.25 -14.66 5.14
N ALA A 50 5.41 -14.63 6.17
CA ALA A 50 4.07 -15.25 6.13
C ALA A 50 3.03 -14.45 5.31
N GLY A 51 3.43 -13.43 4.54
CA GLY A 51 2.51 -12.62 3.72
C GLY A 51 1.68 -11.58 4.48
N LYS A 52 2.00 -11.30 5.75
CA LYS A 52 1.27 -10.32 6.58
C LYS A 52 1.45 -8.88 6.06
N THR A 53 2.70 -8.52 5.77
CA THR A 53 3.05 -7.20 5.22
C THR A 53 2.43 -7.01 3.84
N ASP A 54 2.47 -8.05 3.02
CA ASP A 54 1.87 -8.08 1.69
C ASP A 54 0.35 -7.87 1.75
N PHE A 55 -0.34 -8.60 2.64
CA PHE A 55 -1.77 -8.41 2.88
C PHE A 55 -2.10 -6.97 3.27
N ALA A 56 -1.43 -6.44 4.30
CA ALA A 56 -1.71 -5.10 4.81
C ALA A 56 -1.45 -4.03 3.73
N ALA A 57 -0.37 -4.15 2.96
CA ALA A 57 -0.06 -3.25 1.87
C ALA A 57 -1.11 -3.32 0.75
N LYS A 58 -1.51 -4.53 0.35
CA LYS A 58 -2.57 -4.73 -0.66
C LYS A 58 -3.89 -4.11 -0.20
N TYR A 59 -4.33 -4.45 1.01
CA TYR A 59 -5.58 -3.95 1.58
C TYR A 59 -5.63 -2.42 1.68
N VAL A 60 -4.51 -1.80 2.09
CA VAL A 60 -4.37 -0.34 2.12
C VAL A 60 -4.58 0.25 0.73
N VAL A 61 -3.88 -0.27 -0.28
CA VAL A 61 -3.97 0.29 -1.63
C VAL A 61 -5.35 0.06 -2.25
N GLU A 62 -5.95 -1.11 -2.09
CA GLU A 62 -7.32 -1.38 -2.53
C GLU A 62 -8.31 -0.40 -1.91
N THR A 63 -8.21 -0.19 -0.59
CA THR A 63 -9.07 0.75 0.13
C THR A 63 -8.92 2.17 -0.42
N MET A 64 -7.68 2.58 -0.69
CA MET A 64 -7.40 3.91 -1.25
C MET A 64 -7.83 4.08 -2.69
N CYS A 65 -7.83 3.01 -3.49
CA CYS A 65 -8.33 3.03 -4.88
C CYS A 65 -9.86 3.01 -4.91
N ALA A 66 -10.50 2.27 -3.99
CA ALA A 66 -11.96 2.12 -3.93
C ALA A 66 -12.68 3.34 -3.32
N LYS A 67 -12.01 4.11 -2.45
CA LYS A 67 -12.59 5.27 -1.77
C LYS A 67 -11.90 6.55 -2.20
N ASP A 68 -12.68 7.55 -2.59
CA ASP A 68 -12.16 8.88 -2.93
C ASP A 68 -11.79 9.67 -1.66
N LYS A 69 -10.69 10.41 -1.74
CA LYS A 69 -10.24 11.36 -0.70
C LYS A 69 -10.06 10.74 0.70
N CYS A 70 -9.77 9.44 0.80
CA CYS A 70 -9.55 8.81 2.10
C CYS A 70 -8.14 9.15 2.64
N ASN A 71 -7.98 9.18 3.97
CA ASN A 71 -6.67 9.28 4.61
C ASN A 71 -6.31 7.94 5.24
N VAL A 72 -5.15 7.40 4.89
CA VAL A 72 -4.59 6.18 5.48
C VAL A 72 -3.26 6.51 6.15
N TRP A 73 -3.04 5.97 7.35
CA TRP A 73 -1.78 6.10 8.07
C TRP A 73 -1.12 4.73 8.16
N CYS A 74 0.13 4.66 7.69
CA CYS A 74 0.98 3.49 7.80
C CYS A 74 2.05 3.77 8.85
N LEU A 75 1.98 3.06 9.97
CA LEU A 75 2.88 3.25 11.09
C LEU A 75 4.02 2.25 11.06
N HIS A 76 5.21 2.67 11.46
CA HIS A 76 6.36 1.80 11.66
C HIS A 76 7.20 2.24 12.87
N SER A 77 8.11 1.39 13.34
CA SER A 77 8.97 1.68 14.50
C SER A 77 9.81 2.93 14.30
N THR A 78 10.46 3.07 13.14
CA THR A 78 11.32 4.21 12.81
C THR A 78 11.13 4.62 11.35
N LEU A 79 11.48 5.87 11.04
CA LEU A 79 11.48 6.39 9.68
C LEU A 79 12.35 5.56 8.70
N PRO A 80 13.63 5.23 9.01
CA PRO A 80 14.45 4.42 8.12
C PRO A 80 13.85 3.05 7.81
N SER A 81 13.30 2.38 8.83
CA SER A 81 12.70 1.06 8.66
C SER A 81 11.37 1.11 7.88
N SER A 82 10.62 2.21 7.96
CA SER A 82 9.48 2.44 7.06
C SER A 82 9.93 2.52 5.60
N ILE A 83 10.93 3.35 5.30
CA ILE A 83 11.47 3.54 3.94
C ILE A 83 12.01 2.22 3.37
N GLU A 84 12.72 1.44 4.17
CA GLU A 84 13.36 0.20 3.73
C GLU A 84 12.39 -0.98 3.59
N MET A 85 11.43 -1.13 4.52
CA MET A 85 10.64 -2.36 4.63
C MET A 85 9.16 -2.19 4.28
N GLN A 86 8.56 -1.04 4.58
CA GLN A 86 7.11 -0.84 4.48
C GLN A 86 6.71 -0.16 3.16
N GLN A 87 7.32 0.98 2.86
CA GLN A 87 6.96 1.78 1.69
C GLN A 87 7.16 1.04 0.35
N PRO A 88 8.22 0.22 0.15
CA PRO A 88 8.39 -0.52 -1.11
C PRO A 88 7.25 -1.51 -1.37
N VAL A 89 6.75 -2.16 -0.31
CA VAL A 89 5.64 -3.12 -0.42
C VAL A 89 4.35 -2.40 -0.80
N ILE A 90 4.08 -1.23 -0.21
CA ILE A 90 2.92 -0.41 -0.57
C ILE A 90 3.04 0.12 -2.00
N ARG A 91 4.22 0.61 -2.42
CA ARG A 91 4.44 1.04 -3.81
C ARG A 91 4.18 -0.09 -4.81
N ARG A 92 4.63 -1.30 -4.49
CA ARG A 92 4.46 -2.47 -5.36
C ARG A 92 2.99 -2.77 -5.65
N TYR A 93 2.08 -2.49 -4.72
CA TYR A 93 0.64 -2.65 -4.91
C TYR A 93 -0.06 -1.46 -5.56
N LEU A 94 0.61 -0.32 -5.79
CA LEU A 94 -0.01 0.78 -6.54
C LEU A 94 -0.33 0.33 -7.97
N PRO A 95 -1.53 0.68 -8.51
CA PRO A 95 -1.86 0.42 -9.92
C PRO A 95 -0.78 1.00 -10.84
N PRO A 96 -0.36 0.28 -11.91
CA PRO A 96 0.68 0.76 -12.83
C PRO A 96 0.41 2.17 -13.36
N GLU A 97 -0.84 2.47 -13.68
CA GLU A 97 -1.29 3.78 -14.17
C GLU A 97 -1.10 4.90 -13.15
N TRP A 98 -1.01 4.57 -11.85
CA TRP A 98 -0.86 5.54 -10.75
C TRP A 98 0.54 5.57 -10.16
N ARG A 99 1.29 4.47 -10.31
CA ARG A 99 2.58 4.23 -9.63
C ARG A 99 3.67 5.23 -10.00
N ASP A 100 3.69 5.66 -11.26
CA ASP A 100 4.74 6.53 -11.81
C ASP A 100 4.22 7.93 -12.18
N ILE A 101 3.05 8.32 -11.64
CA ILE A 101 2.49 9.65 -11.86
C ILE A 101 3.34 10.71 -11.14
N GLY A 102 4.15 11.43 -11.92
CA GLY A 102 4.78 12.67 -11.48
C GLY A 102 3.77 13.80 -11.27
N LYS A 103 4.24 14.93 -10.70
CA LYS A 103 3.40 16.11 -10.42
C LYS A 103 2.63 16.56 -11.68
N GLN A 104 1.31 16.39 -11.69
CA GLN A 104 0.41 16.96 -12.70
C GLN A 104 -0.46 18.05 -12.06
N GLY A 105 -0.30 19.30 -12.52
CA GLY A 105 -1.12 20.44 -12.11
C GLY A 105 -0.99 20.88 -10.64
N LYS A 106 -2.07 21.45 -10.07
CA LYS A 106 -2.11 21.98 -8.70
C LYS A 106 -2.21 20.90 -7.60
N THR A 107 -2.68 19.69 -7.90
CA THR A 107 -2.56 18.53 -6.99
C THR A 107 -2.68 17.21 -7.75
N THR A 108 -1.60 16.43 -7.79
CA THR A 108 -1.53 14.96 -7.86
C THR A 108 -0.11 14.61 -7.38
N ASN A 109 0.09 13.64 -6.48
CA ASN A 109 1.48 13.33 -6.07
C ASN A 109 1.73 11.89 -5.64
N VAL A 110 2.25 11.07 -6.56
CA VAL A 110 2.96 9.84 -6.23
C VAL A 110 4.39 9.99 -6.75
N ARG A 111 5.37 10.32 -5.91
CA ARG A 111 6.79 10.19 -6.31
C ARG A 111 7.62 9.46 -5.28
N TRP A 112 8.39 8.53 -5.81
CA TRP A 112 9.19 7.52 -5.13
C TRP A 112 10.64 7.60 -5.61
N THR A 113 11.58 7.28 -4.73
CA THR A 113 12.95 6.92 -5.09
C THR A 113 13.36 5.69 -4.30
N ASP A 114 14.18 4.81 -4.89
CA ASP A 114 14.57 3.57 -4.22
C ASP A 114 15.36 3.80 -2.92
N LYS A 115 16.11 4.92 -2.85
CA LYS A 115 16.88 5.28 -1.65
C LYS A 115 16.06 6.06 -0.62
N GLY A 116 15.23 7.00 -1.07
CA GLY A 116 14.57 7.98 -0.20
C GLY A 116 13.11 7.67 0.10
N GLY A 117 12.52 6.70 -0.59
CA GLY A 117 11.10 6.38 -0.47
C GLY A 117 10.19 7.46 -1.07
N PHE A 118 8.99 7.59 -0.50
CA PHE A 118 8.05 8.66 -0.83
C PHE A 118 8.47 9.98 -0.18
N SER A 119 8.51 11.05 -0.97
CA SER A 119 8.85 12.39 -0.47
C SER A 119 7.92 12.86 0.65
N ASP A 120 8.47 13.53 1.65
CA ASP A 120 7.75 14.02 2.84
C ASP A 120 6.91 12.95 3.56
N GLN A 121 7.26 11.68 3.38
CA GLN A 121 6.56 10.55 3.99
C GLN A 121 5.08 10.50 3.62
N VAL A 122 4.72 10.97 2.43
CA VAL A 122 3.34 11.03 1.97
C VAL A 122 3.24 10.77 0.46
N PHE A 123 2.16 10.11 0.06
CA PHE A 123 1.71 10.15 -1.33
C PHE A 123 0.20 10.43 -1.40
N ILE A 124 -0.22 10.95 -2.54
CA ILE A 124 -1.59 11.34 -2.88
C ILE A 124 -1.92 10.74 -4.26
N LEU A 125 -2.93 9.86 -4.27
CA LEU A 125 -3.45 9.22 -5.48
C LEU A 125 -4.29 10.19 -6.32
N PRO A 126 -4.53 9.88 -7.61
CA PRO A 126 -5.33 10.72 -8.50
C PRO A 126 -6.75 11.03 -8.00
N ASN A 127 -7.35 10.12 -7.24
CA ASN A 127 -8.66 10.31 -6.60
C ASN A 127 -8.62 11.16 -5.31
N GLY A 128 -7.46 11.74 -4.98
CA GLY A 128 -7.26 12.58 -3.81
C GLY A 128 -7.00 11.81 -2.51
N SER A 129 -6.99 10.48 -2.53
CA SER A 129 -6.68 9.66 -1.36
C SER A 129 -5.20 9.81 -0.96
N ARG A 130 -4.94 9.92 0.33
CA ARG A 130 -3.62 10.25 0.90
C ARG A 130 -3.14 9.16 1.85
N CYS A 131 -1.93 8.67 1.63
CA CYS A 131 -1.23 7.79 2.57
C CYS A 131 -0.11 8.55 3.26
N ARG A 132 -0.04 8.51 4.59
CA ARG A 132 1.05 9.06 5.40
C ARG A 132 1.84 7.95 6.08
N PHE A 133 3.16 8.04 6.05
CA PHE A 133 4.06 7.14 6.76
C PHE A 133 4.52 7.81 8.04
N LEU A 134 4.04 7.30 9.17
CA LEU A 134 4.34 7.82 10.50
C LEU A 134 5.25 6.86 11.24
N ASN A 135 6.03 7.37 12.18
CA ASN A 135 6.73 6.54 13.16
C ASN A 135 6.31 6.92 14.58
N TYR A 136 6.39 5.96 15.50
CA TYR A 136 5.86 6.13 16.86
C TYR A 136 6.47 7.33 17.60
N SER A 137 7.74 7.67 17.34
CA SER A 137 8.39 8.83 17.96
C SER A 137 7.85 10.18 17.50
N MET A 138 7.08 10.24 16.40
CA MET A 138 6.41 11.46 15.93
C MET A 138 4.95 11.53 16.39
N LEU A 139 4.37 10.44 16.90
CA LEU A 139 2.94 10.40 17.22
C LEU A 139 2.57 11.33 18.37
N GLU A 140 3.41 11.48 19.40
CA GLU A 140 3.12 12.37 20.54
C GLU A 140 2.86 13.83 20.11
N SER A 141 3.64 14.36 19.16
CA SER A 141 3.45 15.73 18.67
C SER A 141 2.41 15.86 17.56
N VAL A 142 2.13 14.77 16.82
CA VAL A 142 1.16 14.78 15.71
C VAL A 142 -0.27 14.65 16.22
N PHE A 143 -0.54 13.90 17.29
CA PHE A 143 -1.88 13.80 17.88
C PHE A 143 -2.37 15.14 18.48
N GLU A 144 -1.47 16.00 18.96
CA GLU A 144 -1.85 17.34 19.43
C GLU A 144 -2.23 18.30 18.29
N GLY A 145 -1.70 18.11 17.08
CA GLY A 145 -1.95 18.98 15.92
C GLY A 145 -2.95 18.45 14.90
N ALA A 146 -3.20 17.14 14.88
CA ALA A 146 -4.21 16.51 14.04
C ALA A 146 -5.55 16.62 14.76
N ASN A 147 -6.31 17.69 14.46
CA ASN A 147 -7.71 17.81 14.85
C ASN A 147 -8.45 16.53 14.44
N LEU A 148 -8.68 15.66 15.42
CA LEU A 148 -9.62 14.56 15.34
C LEU A 148 -11.00 15.22 15.20
N ILE A 149 -11.54 15.23 13.98
CA ILE A 149 -12.95 15.49 13.72
C ILE A 149 -13.67 14.16 13.88
#